data_AF-A0A815G5A2-F1
#
_entry.id   AF-A0A815G5A2-F1
#
_cell.length_a   1.000
_cell.length_b   1.000
_cell.length_c   1.000
_cell.angle_alpha   90.00
_cell.angle_beta   90.00
_cell.angle_gamma   90.00
#
_symmetry.space_group_name_H-M   'P 1'
#
loop_
_entity.id
_entity.type
_entity.pdbx_description
1 polymer ?
#
loop_
_entity_poly.entity_id
_entity_poly.type
_entity_poly.pdbx_seq_one_letter_code
_entity_poly.pdbx_strand_id
1 'polypeptide(L)'
;MVAPFVFPEVEWDFRLEQIRSINTSGHKYGLVLPCLGWVIWRRNEDLPEDFIFHVNYLGVDEPTYNLNFSHSAANVIAQYYQFLRLGVDGYE
;
A
#
# COMPACT_ATOMS: atom_id res chain seq x y z
N MET A 1 7.23 3.01 7.01
CA MET A 1 6.77 2.46 8.30
C MET A 1 8.01 1.97 9.04
N VAL A 2 8.08 2.02 10.37
CA VAL A 2 9.31 1.67 11.11
C VAL A 2 9.23 0.30 11.80
N ALA A 3 8.06 -0.02 12.37
CA ALA A 3 7.88 -1.21 13.19
C ALA A 3 8.27 -2.55 12.52
N PRO A 4 7.97 -2.82 11.23
CA PRO A 4 8.39 -4.07 10.58
C PRO A 4 9.89 -4.35 10.59
N PHE A 5 10.71 -3.31 10.66
CA PHE A 5 12.15 -3.40 10.51
C PHE A 5 12.88 -3.26 11.85
N VAL A 6 12.42 -2.37 12.73
CA VAL A 6 13.09 -2.07 14.00
C VAL A 6 12.50 -2.84 15.19
N PHE A 7 11.21 -3.19 15.12
CA PHE A 7 10.48 -3.86 16.21
C PHE A 7 9.62 -5.02 15.68
N PRO A 8 10.21 -6.01 14.98
CA PRO A 8 9.46 -7.07 14.30
C PRO A 8 8.61 -7.95 15.24
N GLU A 9 9.01 -8.05 16.51
CA GLU A 9 8.33 -8.80 17.56
C GLU A 9 7.01 -8.16 18.02
N VAL A 10 6.82 -6.86 17.78
CA VAL A 10 5.59 -6.16 18.15
C VAL A 10 4.47 -6.60 17.20
N GLU A 11 3.41 -7.19 17.76
CA GLU A 11 2.20 -7.51 17.01
C GLU A 11 1.31 -6.27 16.90
N TRP A 12 1.30 -5.67 15.72
CA TRP A 12 0.49 -4.49 15.42
C TRP A 12 -0.23 -4.57 14.06
N ASP A 13 0.14 -5.56 13.22
CA ASP A 13 -0.36 -5.73 11.85
C ASP A 13 -1.47 -6.80 11.78
N PHE A 14 -1.72 -7.36 10.60
CA PHE A 14 -2.75 -8.38 10.37
C PHE A 14 -2.61 -9.66 11.19
N ARG A 15 -1.51 -9.86 11.94
CA ARG A 15 -1.42 -10.86 13.00
C ARG A 15 -2.57 -10.73 14.01
N LEU A 16 -3.00 -9.51 14.33
CA LEU A 16 -4.17 -9.26 15.19
C LEU A 16 -5.47 -9.48 14.40
N GLU A 17 -6.32 -10.40 14.85
CA GLU A 17 -7.54 -10.84 14.12
C GLU A 17 -8.55 -9.73 13.85
N GLN A 18 -8.59 -8.70 14.70
CA GLN A 18 -9.54 -7.59 14.60
C GLN A 18 -9.13 -6.57 13.54
N ILE A 19 -7.87 -6.56 13.10
CA ILE A 19 -7.38 -5.59 12.11
C ILE A 19 -7.86 -5.99 10.71
N ARG A 20 -8.67 -5.10 10.12
CA ARG A 20 -9.31 -5.30 8.80
C ARG A 20 -8.61 -4.55 7.68
N SER A 21 -7.96 -3.44 7.99
CA SER A 21 -7.19 -2.65 7.02
C SER A 21 -6.09 -1.87 7.70
N ILE A 22 -4.99 -1.63 7.00
CA ILE A 22 -3.85 -0.83 7.45
C ILE A 22 -3.53 0.18 6.35
N ASN A 23 -3.25 1.42 6.74
CA ASN A 23 -2.70 2.42 5.83
C ASN A 23 -1.31 2.87 6.26
N THR A 24 -0.52 3.32 5.29
CA THR A 24 0.77 3.95 5.57
C THR A 24 1.12 4.96 4.49
N SER A 25 1.89 5.98 4.86
CA SER A 25 2.39 6.97 3.90
C SER A 25 3.76 6.54 3.41
N GLY A 26 3.89 6.21 2.12
CA GLY A 26 5.19 5.93 1.49
C GLY A 26 6.12 7.12 1.61
N HIS A 27 5.59 8.33 1.48
CA HIS A 27 6.36 9.57 1.58
C HIS A 27 6.76 9.99 3.01
N LYS A 28 6.52 9.13 4.01
CA LYS A 28 7.10 9.26 5.35
C LYS A 28 8.30 8.31 5.44
N TYR A 29 8.24 7.32 6.34
CA TYR A 29 9.24 6.27 6.48
C TYR A 29 9.21 5.21 5.36
N GLY A 30 8.58 5.48 4.21
CA GLY A 30 8.73 4.64 3.00
C GLY A 30 9.80 5.18 2.06
N LEU A 31 10.40 6.34 2.37
CA LEU A 31 11.56 6.93 1.70
C LEU A 31 11.31 7.36 0.25
N VAL A 32 10.10 7.84 -0.05
CA VAL A 32 9.78 8.50 -1.32
C VAL A 32 9.36 9.95 -1.14
N LEU A 33 9.32 10.70 -2.24
CA LEU A 33 8.85 12.08 -2.27
C LEU A 33 7.34 12.18 -1.95
N PRO A 34 6.84 13.36 -1.55
CA PRO A 34 5.45 13.60 -1.19
C PRO A 34 4.43 13.07 -2.21
N CYS A 35 3.22 12.76 -1.72
CA CYS A 35 2.05 12.33 -2.50
C CYS A 35 1.93 10.83 -2.82
N LEU A 36 2.53 9.94 -2.01
CA LEU A 36 2.24 8.50 -2.05
C LEU A 36 1.76 7.94 -0.71
N GLY A 37 0.61 7.27 -0.72
CA GLY A 37 0.10 6.49 0.39
C GLY A 37 -0.34 5.11 -0.08
N TRP A 38 -0.42 4.18 0.86
CA TRP A 38 -0.88 2.82 0.66
C TRP A 38 -1.98 2.52 1.67
N VAL A 39 -2.96 1.74 1.24
CA VAL A 39 -3.95 1.10 2.11
C VAL A 39 -4.09 -0.35 1.65
N ILE A 40 -4.12 -1.26 2.60
CA ILE A 40 -4.23 -2.70 2.37
C ILE A 40 -5.38 -3.20 3.24
N TRP A 41 -6.27 -3.99 2.67
CA TRP A 41 -7.32 -4.72 3.37
C TRP A 41 -6.86 -6.15 3.64
N ARG A 42 -7.30 -6.72 4.76
CA ARG A 42 -6.94 -8.09 5.17
C ARG A 42 -7.57 -9.11 4.23
N ARG A 43 -8.84 -8.91 3.86
CA ARG A 43 -9.62 -9.79 2.97
C ARG A 43 -10.47 -8.95 2.03
N ASN A 44 -10.86 -9.55 0.90
CA ASN A 44 -11.79 -8.90 -0.04
C ASN A 44 -13.12 -8.53 0.62
N GLU A 45 -13.65 -9.36 1.52
CA GLU A 45 -14.89 -9.09 2.28
C GLU A 45 -14.81 -7.86 3.19
N ASP A 46 -13.60 -7.40 3.54
CA ASP A 46 -13.40 -6.20 4.36
C ASP A 46 -13.50 -4.90 3.54
N LEU A 47 -13.59 -4.98 2.20
CA LEU A 47 -13.84 -3.87 1.29
C LEU A 47 -15.20 -4.06 0.60
N PRO A 48 -16.22 -3.22 0.91
CA PRO A 48 -17.52 -3.33 0.26
C PRO A 48 -17.44 -3.16 -1.26
N GLU A 49 -18.07 -4.08 -2.00
CA GLU A 49 -18.09 -4.11 -3.46
C GLU A 49 -18.68 -2.82 -4.07
N ASP A 50 -19.65 -2.21 -3.38
CA ASP A 50 -20.28 -0.96 -3.81
C ASP A 50 -19.30 0.23 -3.91
N PHE A 51 -18.08 0.08 -3.39
CA PHE A 51 -17.03 1.09 -3.53
C PHE A 51 -16.02 0.79 -4.64
N ILE A 52 -16.10 -0.37 -5.28
CA ILE A 52 -15.19 -0.80 -6.33
C ILE A 52 -15.74 -0.37 -7.69
N PHE A 53 -14.90 0.31 -8.47
CA PHE A 53 -15.21 0.68 -9.84
C PHE A 53 -14.42 -0.19 -10.80
N HIS A 54 -15.08 -0.69 -11.82
CA HIS A 54 -14.49 -1.59 -12.81
C HIS A 54 -14.04 -0.81 -14.05
N VAL A 55 -12.76 -0.92 -14.40
CA VAL A 55 -12.18 -0.28 -15.59
C VAL A 55 -11.66 -1.33 -16.57
N ASN A 56 -11.71 -1.01 -17.86
CA ASN A 56 -11.13 -1.87 -18.89
C ASN A 56 -9.64 -1.55 -19.04
N TYR A 57 -8.78 -2.49 -18.64
CA TYR A 57 -7.34 -2.43 -18.83
C TYR A 57 -6.90 -3.52 -19.80
N LEU A 58 -6.43 -3.13 -20.98
CA LEU A 58 -5.99 -4.06 -22.05
C LEU A 58 -7.04 -5.11 -22.46
N GLY A 59 -8.33 -4.77 -22.40
CA GLY A 59 -9.43 -5.68 -22.72
C GLY A 59 -9.89 -6.54 -21.54
N VAL A 60 -9.26 -6.40 -20.37
CA VAL A 60 -9.57 -7.14 -19.14
C VAL A 60 -10.22 -6.19 -18.14
N ASP A 61 -11.10 -6.75 -17.30
CA ASP A 61 -11.72 -6.05 -16.19
C ASP A 61 -10.73 -5.88 -15.03
N GLU A 62 -10.50 -4.65 -14.58
CA GLU A 62 -9.64 -4.31 -13.45
C GLU A 62 -10.42 -3.55 -12.38
N PRO A 63 -10.51 -4.07 -11.13
CA PRO A 63 -11.19 -3.38 -10.05
C PRO A 63 -10.32 -2.24 -9.50
N THR A 64 -10.93 -1.07 -9.33
CA THR A 64 -10.28 0.14 -8.82
C THR A 64 -11.03 0.66 -7.60
N TYR A 65 -10.26 1.01 -6.56
CA TYR A 65 -10.77 1.70 -5.37
C TYR A 65 -9.89 2.92 -5.11
N ASN A 66 -10.34 4.08 -5.55
CA ASN A 66 -9.64 5.34 -5.39
C ASN A 66 -10.63 6.52 -5.34
N LEU A 67 -10.17 7.63 -4.74
CA LEU A 67 -10.88 8.92 -4.80
C LEU A 67 -10.36 9.80 -5.94
N ASN A 68 -9.11 9.58 -6.34
CA ASN A 68 -8.45 10.33 -7.41
C ASN A 68 -8.50 9.50 -8.70
N PHE A 69 -8.65 10.18 -9.84
CA PHE A 69 -8.59 9.54 -11.15
C PHE A 69 -7.18 9.68 -11.74
N SER A 70 -6.92 10.74 -12.51
CA SER A 70 -5.60 10.99 -13.08
C SER A 70 -4.64 11.55 -12.03
N HIS A 71 -3.53 10.85 -11.80
CA HIS A 71 -2.42 11.35 -10.99
C HIS A 71 -1.07 10.83 -11.52
N SER A 72 0.03 11.41 -11.04
CA SER A 72 1.37 10.96 -11.42
C SER A 72 1.65 9.55 -10.87
N ALA A 73 2.17 8.67 -11.72
CA ALA A 73 2.68 7.35 -11.32
C ALA A 73 4.13 7.37 -10.84
N ALA A 74 4.83 8.52 -10.93
CA ALA A 74 6.25 8.63 -10.63
C ALA A 74 6.60 8.17 -9.21
N ASN A 75 5.74 8.50 -8.23
CA ASN A 75 6.00 8.10 -6.84
C ASN A 75 5.77 6.62 -6.59
N VAL A 76 4.84 5.97 -7.32
CA VAL A 76 4.66 4.51 -7.27
C VAL A 76 5.92 3.82 -7.80
N ILE A 77 6.45 4.30 -8.92
CA ILE A 77 7.69 3.81 -9.51
C ILE A 77 8.87 4.03 -8.56
N ALA A 78 8.99 5.21 -7.95
CA ALA A 78 10.03 5.51 -6.99
C ALA A 78 9.95 4.60 -5.75
N GLN A 79 8.75 4.30 -5.27
CA GLN A 79 8.57 3.39 -4.14
C GLN A 79 9.02 1.97 -4.49
N TYR A 80 8.68 1.50 -5.70
CA TYR A 80 9.13 0.22 -6.20
C TYR A 80 10.65 0.16 -6.35
N TYR A 81 11.27 1.24 -6.84
CA TYR A 81 12.72 1.38 -6.86
C TYR A 81 13.32 1.25 -5.45
N GLN A 82 12.77 1.94 -4.45
CA GLN A 82 13.29 1.84 -3.07
C GLN A 82 13.20 0.42 -2.51
N PHE A 83 12.09 -0.29 -2.77
CA PHE A 83 11.95 -1.69 -2.37
C PHE A 83 13.04 -2.58 -2.97
N LEU A 84 13.32 -2.45 -4.27
CA LEU A 84 14.37 -3.22 -4.94
C LEU A 84 15.79 -2.81 -4.52
N ARG A 85 15.99 -1.51 -4.32
CA ARG A 85 17.30 -0.93 -4.04
C ARG A 85 17.79 -1.22 -2.63
N LEU A 86 16.89 -1.13 -1.65
CA LEU A 86 17.21 -1.28 -0.24
C LEU A 86 16.95 -2.70 0.25
N GLY A 87 15.93 -3.38 -0.26
CA GLY A 87 15.50 -4.68 0.30
C GLY A 87 15.04 -4.54 1.76
N VAL A 88 14.99 -5.63 2.52
CA VAL A 88 14.68 -5.57 3.95
C VAL A 88 15.85 -4.95 4.71
N ASP A 89 17.06 -5.45 4.46
CA ASP A 89 18.30 -5.03 5.13
C ASP A 89 18.59 -3.52 5.03
N GLY A 90 18.18 -2.86 3.95
CA GLY A 90 18.37 -1.42 3.78
C GLY A 90 17.30 -0.55 4.45
N TYR A 91 16.21 -1.14 4.94
CA TYR A 91 15.16 -0.47 5.71
C TYR A 91 15.28 -0.70 7.23
N GLU A 92 16.02 -1.73 7.65
CA GLU A 92 16.46 -1.94 9.05
C GLU A 92 17.46 -0.88 9.50
#